data_AF-A0A1H0ZA30-F1
#
_entry.id   AF-A0A1H0ZA30-F1
#
_cell.length_a   1.000
_cell.length_b   1.000
_cell.length_c   1.000
_cell.angle_alpha   90.00
_cell.angle_beta   90.00
_cell.angle_gamma   90.00
#
_symmetry.space_group_name_H-M   'P 1'
#
loop_
_entity.id
_entity.type
_entity.pdbx_description
1 polymer ?
#
loop_
_entity_poly.entity_id
_entity_poly.type
_entity_poly.pdbx_seq_one_letter_code
_entity_poly.pdbx_strand_id
1 'polypeptide(L)'
;MAARLNLVSASAGKRVGAWLIDKLPPAVLVGIGYGVGMAGLLGAAGAGTEEAVASAAAGLFLWLGITSLLAVAYGIWKWGWEARTGKTPGNVLLGLRTSNEDGNAPAGPPSSSAD
;
A
#
# COMPACT_ATOMS: atom_id res chain seq x y z
N MET A 1 -1.32 34.56 4.94
CA MET A 1 -2.50 34.32 4.08
C MET A 1 -2.31 32.98 3.36
N ALA A 2 -2.99 31.92 3.80
CA ALA A 2 -2.95 30.64 3.09
C ALA A 2 -3.85 30.74 1.85
N ALA A 3 -3.30 30.46 0.67
CA ALA A 3 -4.08 30.47 -0.57
C ALA A 3 -5.11 29.32 -0.52
N ARG A 4 -6.41 29.66 -0.45
CA ARG A 4 -7.52 28.71 -0.66
C ARG A 4 -7.46 28.23 -2.11
N LEU A 5 -6.99 27.01 -2.33
CA LEU A 5 -7.03 26.38 -3.65
C LEU A 5 -8.48 25.96 -3.95
N ASN A 6 -9.00 26.35 -5.11
CA ASN A 6 -10.27 25.85 -5.62
C ASN A 6 -10.08 24.41 -6.10
N LEU A 7 -10.34 23.46 -5.22
CA LEU A 7 -10.10 22.05 -5.46
C LEU A 7 -11.34 21.44 -6.08
N VAL A 8 -11.33 21.34 -7.40
CA VAL A 8 -12.34 20.55 -8.11
C VAL A 8 -12.11 19.08 -7.74
N SER A 9 -13.14 18.44 -7.19
CA SER A 9 -13.13 17.02 -6.85
C SER A 9 -12.69 16.21 -8.07
N ALA A 10 -11.61 15.45 -7.94
CA ALA A 10 -11.20 14.51 -8.97
C ALA A 10 -12.31 13.47 -9.18
N SER A 11 -12.57 13.11 -10.44
CA SER A 11 -13.58 12.10 -10.76
C SER A 11 -13.34 10.81 -9.96
N ALA A 12 -14.43 10.12 -9.58
CA ALA A 12 -14.36 8.92 -8.74
C ALA A 12 -13.37 7.88 -9.30
N GLY A 13 -13.32 7.71 -10.62
CA GLY A 13 -12.37 6.81 -11.29
C GLY A 13 -10.90 7.18 -11.07
N LYS A 14 -10.56 8.46 -11.00
CA LYS A 14 -9.17 8.91 -10.78
C LYS A 14 -8.72 8.66 -9.33
N ARG A 15 -9.64 8.73 -8.36
CA ARG A 15 -9.40 8.36 -6.96
C ARG A 15 -9.21 6.86 -6.79
N VAL A 16 -10.05 6.05 -7.45
CA VAL A 16 -9.89 4.58 -7.48
C VAL A 16 -8.59 4.18 -8.15
N GLY A 17 -8.21 4.84 -9.25
CA GLY A 17 -6.93 4.61 -9.93
C GLY A 17 -5.72 4.92 -9.03
N ALA A 18 -5.75 6.05 -8.31
CA ALA A 18 -4.67 6.40 -7.37
C ALA A 18 -4.57 5.35 -6.25
N TRP A 19 -5.71 4.97 -5.68
CA TRP A 19 -5.79 3.92 -4.66
C TRP A 19 -5.22 2.59 -5.17
N LEU A 20 -5.56 2.19 -6.41
CA LEU A 20 -5.08 0.95 -7.00
C LEU A 20 -3.56 0.98 -7.18
N ILE A 21 -3.02 2.07 -7.72
CA ILE A 21 -1.57 2.25 -7.90
C ILE A 21 -0.85 2.19 -6.56
N ASP A 22 -1.41 2.81 -5.52
CA ASP A 22 -0.81 2.76 -4.18
C ASP A 22 -0.86 1.35 -3.57
N LYS A 23 -1.88 0.54 -3.90
CA LYS A 23 -2.01 -0.84 -3.40
C LYS A 23 -1.25 -1.86 -4.24
N LEU A 24 -0.85 -1.51 -5.46
CA LEU A 24 -0.18 -2.43 -6.38
C LEU A 24 1.18 -2.93 -5.84
N PRO A 25 2.11 -2.08 -5.34
CA PRO A 25 3.38 -2.57 -4.82
C PRO A 25 3.27 -3.61 -3.69
N PRO A 26 2.49 -3.38 -2.61
CA PRO A 26 2.35 -4.39 -1.56
C PRO A 26 1.60 -5.63 -2.05
N ALA A 27 0.63 -5.50 -2.96
CA ALA A 27 -0.08 -6.64 -3.54
C ALA A 27 0.85 -7.53 -4.37
N VAL A 28 1.68 -6.93 -5.23
CA VAL A 28 2.68 -7.66 -6.03
C VAL A 28 3.69 -8.35 -5.11
N LEU A 29 4.14 -7.68 -4.06
CA LEU A 29 5.11 -8.24 -3.12
C LEU A 29 4.58 -9.50 -2.41
N VAL A 30 3.35 -9.44 -1.89
CA VAL A 30 2.70 -10.60 -1.24
C VAL A 30 2.41 -11.69 -2.27
N GLY A 31 2.00 -11.31 -3.49
CA GLY A 31 1.79 -12.25 -4.59
C GLY A 31 3.05 -13.04 -4.96
N ILE A 32 4.23 -12.40 -4.95
CA ILE A 32 5.52 -13.08 -5.15
C ILE A 32 5.79 -14.06 -4.01
N GLY A 33 5.62 -13.64 -2.75
CA GLY A 33 5.82 -14.51 -1.59
C GLY A 33 4.93 -15.75 -1.63
N TYR A 34 3.65 -15.56 -1.96
CA TYR A 34 2.71 -16.65 -2.18
C TYR A 34 3.15 -17.56 -3.34
N GLY A 35 3.52 -16.99 -4.49
CA GLY A 35 3.94 -17.77 -5.66
C GLY A 35 5.17 -18.64 -5.39
N VAL A 36 6.19 -18.10 -4.72
CA VAL A 36 7.40 -18.84 -4.32
C VAL A 36 7.07 -19.95 -3.33
N GLY A 37 6.30 -19.64 -2.28
CA GLY A 37 5.90 -20.63 -1.28
C GLY A 37 5.03 -21.74 -1.86
N MET A 38 4.08 -21.38 -2.73
CA MET A 38 3.15 -22.32 -3.35
C MET A 38 3.88 -23.24 -4.35
N ALA A 39 4.83 -22.70 -5.13
CA ALA A 39 5.66 -23.52 -5.99
C ALA A 39 6.46 -24.58 -5.20
N GLY A 40 7.01 -24.19 -4.05
CA GLY A 40 7.68 -25.14 -3.14
C GLY A 40 6.73 -26.22 -2.61
N LEU A 41 5.52 -25.84 -2.19
CA LEU A 41 4.51 -26.77 -1.68
C LEU A 41 4.04 -27.77 -2.76
N LEU A 42 3.77 -27.29 -3.98
CA LEU A 42 3.40 -28.16 -5.10
C LEU A 42 4.52 -29.13 -5.48
N GLY A 43 5.78 -28.66 -5.45
CA GLY A 43 6.95 -29.53 -5.66
C GLY A 43 7.05 -30.63 -4.60
N ALA A 44 6.85 -30.29 -3.33
CA ALA A 44 6.86 -31.26 -2.22
C ALA A 44 5.70 -32.26 -2.28
N ALA A 45 4.51 -31.81 -2.69
CA ALA A 45 3.36 -32.69 -2.89
C ALA A 45 3.63 -33.75 -3.97
N GLY A 46 4.43 -33.41 -5.00
CA GLY A 46 4.87 -34.36 -6.02
C GLY A 46 5.87 -35.42 -5.53
N ALA A 47 6.61 -35.14 -4.45
CA ALA A 47 7.59 -36.08 -3.87
C ALA A 47 6.93 -37.16 -2.99
N GLY A 48 5.69 -36.92 -2.52
CA GLY A 48 4.88 -37.93 -1.84
C GLY A 48 5.25 -38.26 -0.39
N THR A 49 6.13 -37.49 0.26
CA THR A 49 6.46 -37.68 1.68
C THR A 49 5.79 -36.61 2.55
N GLU A 50 5.25 -37.02 3.70
CA GLU A 50 4.54 -36.12 4.62
C GLU A 50 5.49 -35.05 5.20
N GLU A 51 6.74 -35.40 5.49
CA GLU A 51 7.75 -34.47 6.01
C GLU A 51 8.12 -33.39 4.99
N ALA A 52 8.18 -33.72 3.70
CA ALA A 52 8.46 -32.74 2.66
C ALA A 52 7.30 -31.75 2.52
N VAL A 53 6.05 -32.23 2.57
CA VAL A 53 4.86 -31.37 2.48
C VAL A 53 4.76 -30.46 3.71
N ALA A 54 5.00 -30.98 4.91
CA ALA A 54 4.95 -30.20 6.15
C ALA A 54 6.02 -29.08 6.16
N SER A 55 7.25 -29.40 5.77
CA SER A 55 8.34 -28.41 5.69
C SER A 55 8.09 -27.36 4.60
N ALA A 56 7.55 -27.74 3.45
CA ALA A 56 7.20 -26.81 2.39
C ALA A 56 6.01 -25.90 2.78
N ALA A 57 5.02 -26.42 3.50
CA ALA A 57 3.92 -25.62 4.04
C ALA A 57 4.43 -24.58 5.06
N ALA A 58 5.34 -24.97 5.96
CA ALA A 58 6.01 -24.02 6.84
C ALA A 58 6.78 -22.94 6.06
N GLY A 59 7.47 -23.34 4.97
CA GLY A 59 8.15 -22.41 4.06
C GLY A 59 7.19 -21.41 3.39
N LEU A 60 6.01 -21.86 2.96
CA LEU A 60 4.96 -20.97 2.42
C LEU A 60 4.52 -19.93 3.45
N PHE A 61 4.22 -20.34 4.68
CA PHE A 61 3.84 -19.41 5.74
C PHE A 61 4.97 -18.44 6.11
N LEU A 62 6.23 -18.89 6.08
CA LEU A 62 7.39 -18.04 6.27
C LEU A 62 7.49 -16.96 5.20
N TRP A 63 7.36 -17.32 3.92
CA TRP A 63 7.36 -16.37 2.81
C TRP A 63 6.21 -15.36 2.88
N LEU A 64 5.01 -15.84 3.22
CA LEU A 64 3.86 -14.97 3.46
C LEU A 64 4.10 -14.02 4.63
N GLY A 65 4.70 -14.50 5.72
CA GLY A 65 5.05 -13.68 6.87
C GLY A 65 6.04 -12.57 6.52
N ILE A 66 7.15 -12.92 5.85
CA ILE A 66 8.18 -11.95 5.43
C ILE A 66 7.59 -10.89 4.50
N THR A 67 6.90 -11.31 3.44
CA THR A 67 6.32 -10.37 2.45
C THR A 67 5.20 -9.52 3.03
N SER A 68 4.41 -10.05 3.98
CA SER A 68 3.42 -9.28 4.72
C SER A 68 4.07 -8.22 5.61
N LEU A 69 5.14 -8.55 6.34
CA LEU A 69 5.89 -7.57 7.13
C LEU A 69 6.48 -6.46 6.26
N LEU A 70 7.04 -6.80 5.11
CA LEU A 70 7.53 -5.82 4.15
C LEU A 70 6.41 -4.95 3.57
N ALA A 71 5.23 -5.53 3.30
CA ALA A 71 4.06 -4.78 2.85
C ALA A 71 3.57 -3.79 3.92
N VAL A 72 3.59 -4.18 5.20
CA VAL A 72 3.30 -3.29 6.33
C VAL A 72 4.35 -2.18 6.44
N ALA A 73 5.64 -2.51 6.34
CA ALA A 73 6.72 -1.52 6.35
C ALA A 73 6.57 -0.49 5.21
N TYR A 74 6.19 -0.95 4.01
CA TYR A 74 5.86 -0.07 2.89
C TYR A 74 4.64 0.82 3.19
N GLY A 75 3.63 0.29 3.87
CA GLY A 75 2.47 1.06 4.35
C GLY A 75 2.90 2.20 5.28
N ILE A 76 3.74 1.90 6.27
CA ILE A 76 4.28 2.90 7.21
C ILE A 76 5.10 3.96 6.46
N TRP A 77 5.98 3.54 5.55
CA TRP A 77 6.74 4.46 4.70
C TRP A 77 5.83 5.39 3.90
N LYS A 78 4.78 4.84 3.30
CA LYS A 78 3.80 5.63 2.52
C LYS A 78 3.06 6.62 3.40
N TRP A 79 2.65 6.24 4.60
CA TRP A 79 2.04 7.17 5.56
C TRP A 79 3.01 8.30 5.94
N GLY A 80 4.28 7.99 6.19
CA GLY A 80 5.31 9.00 6.43
C GLY A 80 5.52 9.95 5.24
N TRP A 81 5.47 9.41 4.02
CA TRP A 81 5.53 10.20 2.79
C TRP A 81 4.33 11.12 2.64
N GLU A 82 3.12 10.60 2.83
CA GLU A 82 1.87 11.35 2.72
C GLU A 82 1.79 12.45 3.78
N ALA A 83 2.23 12.19 5.01
CA ALA A 83 2.32 13.18 6.08
C ALA A 83 3.28 14.33 5.74
N ARG A 84 4.39 14.05 5.05
CA ARG A 84 5.38 15.08 4.66
C ARG A 84 5.00 15.88 3.43
N THR A 85 4.44 15.21 2.42
CA THR A 85 4.22 15.80 1.09
C THR A 85 2.78 16.20 0.84
N GLY A 86 1.85 15.73 1.68
CA GLY A 86 0.43 15.91 1.49
C GLY A 86 -0.09 15.30 0.20
N LYS A 87 0.57 14.24 -0.32
CA LYS A 87 0.17 13.48 -1.53
C LYS A 87 0.69 12.05 -1.43
N THR A 88 -0.06 11.09 -1.95
CA THR A 88 0.44 9.72 -2.14
C THR A 88 1.19 9.56 -3.46
N PRO A 89 2.07 8.55 -3.62
CA PRO A 89 2.74 8.26 -4.89
C PRO A 89 1.76 8.06 -6.06
N GLY A 90 0.65 7.35 -5.87
CA GLY A 90 -0.40 7.19 -6.87
C GLY A 90 -1.08 8.50 -7.25
N ASN A 91 -1.26 9.40 -6.28
CA ASN A 91 -1.73 10.76 -6.56
C ASN A 91 -0.73 11.58 -7.38
N VAL A 92 0.57 11.47 -7.08
CA VAL A 92 1.62 12.12 -7.90
C VAL A 92 1.60 11.61 -9.34
N LEU A 93 1.50 10.29 -9.53
CA LEU A 93 1.45 9.66 -10.86
C LEU A 93 0.23 10.08 -11.69
N LEU A 94 -0.91 10.30 -11.04
CA LEU A 94 -2.14 10.75 -11.71
C LEU A 94 -2.28 12.29 -11.75
N GLY A 95 -1.29 13.04 -11.26
CA GLY A 95 -1.35 14.50 -11.20
C GLY A 95 -2.45 15.02 -10.27
N LEU A 96 -2.80 14.25 -9.24
CA LEU A 96 -3.75 14.63 -8.20
C LEU A 96 -3.04 15.33 -7.03
N ARG A 97 -3.71 16.32 -6.43
CA ARG A 97 -3.34 16.88 -5.12
C ARG A 97 -4.37 16.42 -4.11
N THR A 98 -3.94 15.91 -2.95
CA THR A 98 -4.85 15.66 -1.83
C THR A 98 -4.97 16.93 -0.98
N SER A 99 -6.14 17.10 -0.40
CA SER A 99 -6.49 18.25 0.43
C SER A 99 -7.46 17.77 1.49
N ASN A 100 -7.39 18.31 2.70
CA ASN A 100 -8.36 18.01 3.74
C ASN A 100 -9.74 18.60 3.36
N GLU A 101 -10.77 18.30 4.15
CA GLU A 101 -12.14 18.81 3.95
C GLU A 101 -12.21 20.35 3.92
N ASP A 102 -11.21 21.03 4.50
CA ASP A 102 -11.06 22.49 4.53
C ASP A 102 -10.22 23.07 3.37
N GLY A 103 -9.72 22.24 2.45
CA GLY A 103 -8.84 22.65 1.34
C GLY A 103 -7.38 22.93 1.72
N ASN A 104 -6.97 22.54 2.92
CA ASN A 104 -5.59 22.62 3.43
C ASN A 104 -4.79 21.35 3.14
N ALA A 105 -3.46 21.44 3.29
CA ALA A 105 -2.58 20.27 3.24
C ALA A 105 -2.97 19.25 4.34
N PRO A 106 -2.91 17.93 4.08
CA PRO A 106 -3.33 16.87 5.03
C PRO A 106 -2.64 16.90 6.41
N ALA A 107 -1.51 17.61 6.55
CA ALA A 107 -0.74 17.75 7.78
C ALA A 107 -0.65 19.20 8.30
N GLY A 108 -1.49 20.11 7.81
CA GLY A 108 -1.57 21.47 8.35
C GLY A 108 -2.22 21.48 9.74
N PRO A 109 -1.74 22.30 10.70
CA PRO A 109 -2.37 22.41 12.01
C PRO A 109 -3.84 22.78 11.87
N PRO A 110 -4.72 22.33 12.79
CA PRO A 110 -6.13 22.74 12.78
C PRO A 110 -6.19 24.26 12.77
N SER A 111 -6.92 24.82 11.81
CA SER A 111 -7.16 26.27 11.78
C SER A 111 -7.87 26.63 13.09
N SER A 112 -7.17 27.38 13.94
CA SER A 112 -7.82 28.07 15.05
C SER A 112 -8.90 28.95 14.45
N SER A 113 -10.16 28.60 14.72
CA SER A 113 -11.28 29.53 14.65
C SER A 113 -11.04 30.58 15.73
N ALA A 114 -10.24 31.59 15.41
CA ALA A 114 -10.30 32.88 16.05
C ALA A 114 -11.03 33.80 15.06
N ASP A 115 -12.17 34.29 15.54
CA ASP A 115 -13.06 35.32 14.99
C ASP A 115 -14.26 34.82 14.18
#